data_AF-A0A2U1LT94-F1
#
_entry.id   AF-A0A2U1LT94-F1
#
_cell.length_a   1.000
_cell.length_b   1.000
_cell.length_c   1.000
_cell.angle_alpha   90.00
_cell.angle_beta   90.00
_cell.angle_gamma   90.00
#
_symmetry.space_group_name_H-M   'P 1'
#
loop_
_entity.id
_entity.type
_entity.pdbx_description
1 polymer ?
#
loop_
_entity_poly.entity_id
_entity_poly.type
_entity_poly.pdbx_seq_one_letter_code
_entity_poly.pdbx_strand_id
1 'polypeptide(L)'
;MAGQSVLLEELAFAANSHFINDQLYVLINREVLEAEHGVTELERRCAQQVERIRQREDYIRDLRKVRGFRAANGILYMRQIVDEEEDKLDRLNMMLGDARRALQ
;
A
#
# COMPACT_ATOMS: atom_id res chain seq x y z
N MET A 1 20.83 -14.00 54.74
CA MET A 1 19.56 -14.62 54.29
C MET A 1 18.63 -13.59 53.66
N ALA A 2 18.27 -12.47 54.32
CA ALA A 2 17.35 -11.46 53.73
C ALA A 2 17.91 -10.71 52.50
N GLY A 3 19.17 -10.29 52.51
CA GLY A 3 19.77 -9.57 51.35
C GLY A 3 19.91 -10.41 50.08
N GLN A 4 19.90 -11.73 50.21
CA GLN A 4 20.02 -12.66 49.08
C GLN A 4 18.67 -12.89 48.38
N SER A 5 17.55 -12.75 49.10
CA SER A 5 16.21 -12.80 48.50
C SER A 5 15.87 -11.51 47.75
N VAL A 6 16.28 -10.35 48.27
CA VAL A 6 16.10 -9.04 47.61
C VAL A 6 16.83 -9.00 46.26
N LEU A 7 18.07 -9.49 46.21
CA LEU A 7 18.83 -9.59 44.95
C LEU A 7 18.19 -10.53 43.91
N LEU A 8 17.59 -11.64 44.35
CA LEU A 8 16.89 -12.56 43.44
C LEU A 8 15.60 -11.96 42.89
N GLU A 9 14.85 -11.18 43.69
CA GLU A 9 13.66 -10.47 43.24
C GLU A 9 14.01 -9.37 42.22
N GLU A 10 15.07 -8.59 42.46
CA GLU A 10 15.55 -7.57 41.52
C GLU A 10 16.02 -8.18 40.19
N LEU A 11 16.75 -9.30 40.24
CA LEU A 11 17.18 -10.02 39.04
C LEU A 11 15.99 -10.61 38.26
N ALA A 12 14.99 -11.16 38.96
CA ALA A 12 13.77 -11.68 38.33
C ALA A 12 12.95 -10.54 37.69
N PHE A 13 12.86 -9.38 38.35
CA PHE A 13 12.21 -8.20 37.79
C PHE A 13 12.94 -7.66 36.56
N ALA A 14 14.27 -7.55 36.61
CA ALA A 14 15.07 -7.13 35.46
C ALA A 14 14.95 -8.11 34.29
N ALA A 15 15.01 -9.42 34.55
CA ALA A 15 14.82 -10.45 33.52
C ALA A 15 13.42 -10.36 32.89
N ASN A 16 12.37 -10.16 33.69
CA ASN A 16 11.02 -9.94 33.18
C ASN A 16 10.91 -8.63 32.38
N SER A 17 11.54 -7.55 32.83
CA SER A 17 11.55 -6.28 32.11
C SER A 17 12.26 -6.40 30.75
N HIS A 18 13.38 -7.12 30.69
CA HIS A 18 14.08 -7.40 29.44
C HIS A 18 13.21 -8.25 28.51
N PHE A 19 12.61 -9.33 29.02
CA PHE A 19 11.70 -10.16 28.24
C PHE A 19 10.51 -9.37 27.67
N ILE A 20 9.87 -8.51 28.48
CA ILE A 20 8.77 -7.66 28.02
C ILE A 20 9.24 -6.68 26.94
N ASN A 21 10.41 -6.07 27.10
CA ASN A 21 10.98 -5.17 26.09
C ASN A 21 11.28 -5.89 24.77
N ASP A 22 11.84 -7.10 24.83
CA ASP A 22 12.12 -7.91 23.64
C ASP A 22 10.83 -8.28 22.92
N GLN A 23 9.79 -8.69 23.66
CA GLN A 23 8.48 -8.99 23.07
C GLN A 23 7.84 -7.75 22.44
N LEU A 24 7.91 -6.59 23.12
CA LEU A 24 7.40 -5.32 22.60
C LEU A 24 8.14 -4.92 21.31
N TYR A 25 9.46 -5.07 21.28
CA TYR A 25 10.28 -4.79 20.11
C TYR A 25 9.87 -5.66 18.92
N VAL A 26 9.67 -6.97 19.13
CA VAL A 26 9.22 -7.87 18.06
C VAL A 26 7.84 -7.49 17.54
N LEU A 27 6.90 -7.15 18.42
CA LEU A 27 5.54 -6.74 18.04
C LEU A 27 5.56 -5.46 17.21
N ILE A 28 6.27 -4.43 17.67
CA ILE A 28 6.38 -3.14 16.95
C ILE A 28 7.00 -3.35 15.57
N ASN A 29 8.11 -4.10 15.47
CA ASN A 29 8.74 -4.35 14.17
C ASN A 29 7.83 -5.12 13.22
N ARG A 30 7.04 -6.06 13.75
CA ARG A 30 6.07 -6.79 12.94
C ARG A 30 4.99 -5.85 12.39
N GLU A 31 4.43 -4.98 13.22
CA GLU A 31 3.43 -4.00 12.79
C GLU A 31 3.98 -3.06 11.70
N VAL A 32 5.22 -2.58 11.87
CA VAL A 32 5.90 -1.75 10.87
C VAL A 32 6.07 -2.50 9.55
N LEU A 33 6.57 -3.74 9.58
CA LEU A 33 6.75 -4.56 8.38
C LEU A 33 5.43 -4.86 7.66
N GLU A 34 4.36 -5.14 8.40
CA GLU A 34 3.02 -5.36 7.84
C GLU A 34 2.49 -4.09 7.14
N ALA A 35 2.72 -2.91 7.75
CA ALA A 35 2.34 -1.63 7.16
C ALA A 35 3.17 -1.27 5.91
N GLU A 36 4.50 -1.48 5.94
CA GLU A 36 5.39 -1.31 4.77
C GLU A 36 5.00 -2.23 3.60
N HIS A 37 4.64 -3.48 3.92
CA HIS A 37 4.12 -4.41 2.91
C HIS A 37 2.81 -3.90 2.29
N GLY A 38 1.91 -3.36 3.11
CA GLY A 38 0.67 -2.73 2.65
C GLY A 38 0.91 -1.57 1.68
N VAL A 39 1.90 -0.72 1.97
CA VAL A 39 2.32 0.37 1.06
C VAL A 39 2.85 -0.17 -0.25
N THR A 40 3.73 -1.16 -0.20
CA THR A 40 4.32 -1.77 -1.41
C THR A 40 3.24 -2.36 -2.32
N GLU A 41 2.23 -3.02 -1.73
CA GLU A 41 1.10 -3.57 -2.47
C GLU A 41 0.21 -2.48 -3.10
N LEU A 42 0.01 -1.35 -2.41
CA LEU A 42 -0.68 -0.18 -2.99
C LEU A 42 0.09 0.45 -4.14
N GLU A 43 1.42 0.59 -4.02
CA GLU A 43 2.28 1.07 -5.11
C GLU A 43 2.18 0.18 -6.35
N ARG A 44 2.23 -1.13 -6.15
CA ARG A 44 2.06 -2.12 -7.22
C ARG A 44 0.71 -1.95 -7.91
N ARG A 45 -0.38 -1.74 -7.15
CA ARG A 45 -1.72 -1.50 -7.72
C ARG A 45 -1.79 -0.20 -8.51
N CYS A 46 -1.17 0.88 -8.01
CA CYS A 46 -1.09 2.15 -8.75
C CYS A 46 -0.37 1.95 -10.09
N ALA A 47 0.79 1.28 -10.10
CA ALA A 47 1.55 1.00 -11.31
C ALA A 47 0.76 0.17 -12.33
N GLN A 48 0.04 -0.86 -11.86
CA GLN A 48 -0.84 -1.66 -12.71
C GLN A 48 -1.99 -0.85 -13.30
N GLN A 49 -2.55 0.08 -12.52
CA GLN A 49 -3.65 0.94 -12.95
C GLN A 49 -3.19 1.94 -14.02
N VAL A 50 -2.01 2.55 -13.85
CA VAL A 50 -1.37 3.41 -14.85
C VAL A 50 -1.16 2.66 -16.17
N GLU A 51 -0.65 1.43 -16.11
CA GLU A 51 -0.41 0.63 -17.32
C GLU A 51 -1.73 0.26 -18.03
N ARG A 52 -2.81 -0.02 -17.29
CA ARG A 52 -4.14 -0.23 -17.87
C ARG A 52 -4.68 1.01 -18.58
N ILE A 53 -4.51 2.19 -17.99
CA ILE A 53 -4.90 3.47 -18.62
C ILE A 53 -4.14 3.63 -19.93
N ARG A 54 -2.81 3.52 -19.88
CA ARG A 54 -1.94 3.63 -21.05
C ARG A 54 -2.35 2.70 -22.19
N GLN A 55 -2.59 1.42 -21.89
CA GLN A 55 -3.02 0.43 -22.90
C GLN A 55 -4.35 0.82 -23.56
N ARG A 56 -5.29 1.35 -22.80
CA ARG A 56 -6.59 1.81 -23.33
C ARG A 56 -6.45 3.08 -24.16
N GLU A 57 -5.59 4.01 -23.74
CA GLU A 57 -5.28 5.20 -24.54
C GLU A 57 -4.62 4.85 -25.88
N ASP A 58 -3.68 3.90 -25.87
CA ASP A 58 -3.05 3.38 -27.09
C ASP A 58 -4.09 2.72 -28.00
N TYR A 59 -5.02 1.94 -27.44
CA TYR A 59 -6.13 1.37 -28.21
C TYR A 59 -7.05 2.45 -28.82
N ILE A 60 -7.38 3.50 -28.06
CA ILE A 60 -8.13 4.66 -28.59
C ILE A 60 -7.37 5.32 -29.74
N ARG A 61 -6.05 5.48 -29.61
CA ARG A 61 -5.20 6.05 -30.64
C ARG A 61 -5.24 5.21 -31.93
N ASP A 62 -5.24 3.88 -31.80
CA ASP A 62 -5.34 2.99 -32.94
C ASP A 62 -6.74 2.99 -33.58
N LEU A 63 -7.80 3.01 -32.76
CA LEU A 63 -9.18 3.15 -33.26
C LEU A 63 -9.39 4.44 -34.06
N ARG A 64 -8.75 5.55 -33.66
CA ARG A 64 -8.82 6.82 -34.42
C ARG A 64 -8.24 6.74 -35.82
N LYS A 65 -7.32 5.79 -36.09
CA LYS A 65 -6.75 5.58 -37.43
C LYS A 65 -7.75 4.91 -38.38
N VAL A 66 -8.73 4.18 -37.84
CA VAL A 66 -9.76 3.50 -38.64
C VAL A 66 -10.90 4.48 -38.94
N ARG A 67 -11.21 4.70 -40.22
CA ARG A 67 -12.32 5.59 -40.64
C ARG A 67 -13.67 4.87 -40.51
N GLY A 68 -14.64 5.47 -39.81
CA GLY A 68 -16.04 5.02 -39.81
C GLY A 68 -16.83 5.40 -38.56
N PHE A 69 -18.16 5.57 -38.69
CA PHE A 69 -19.06 5.97 -37.60
C PHE A 69 -19.03 5.01 -36.39
N ARG A 70 -18.88 3.70 -36.62
CA ARG A 70 -18.74 2.70 -35.53
C ARG A 70 -17.45 2.90 -34.71
N ALA A 71 -16.37 3.39 -35.34
CA ALA A 71 -15.13 3.71 -34.63
C ALA A 71 -15.33 4.92 -33.70
N ALA A 72 -16.14 5.92 -34.09
CA ALA A 72 -16.43 7.09 -33.27
C ALA A 72 -17.17 6.74 -31.96
N ASN A 73 -18.22 5.91 -32.02
CA ASN A 73 -18.93 5.45 -30.82
C ASN A 73 -18.04 4.58 -29.93
N GLY A 74 -17.21 3.70 -30.52
CA GLY A 74 -16.24 2.90 -29.78
C GLY A 74 -15.20 3.76 -29.05
N ILE A 75 -14.73 4.85 -29.68
CA ILE A 75 -13.80 5.80 -29.04
C ILE A 75 -14.46 6.52 -27.86
N LEU A 76 -15.71 6.96 -27.99
CA LEU A 76 -16.43 7.61 -26.90
C LEU A 76 -16.59 6.69 -25.70
N TYR A 77 -17.00 5.44 -25.94
CA TYR A 77 -17.11 4.44 -24.88
C TYR A 77 -15.76 4.14 -24.21
N MET A 78 -14.71 3.94 -25.00
CA MET A 78 -13.38 3.69 -24.44
C MET A 78 -12.83 4.87 -23.65
N ARG A 79 -13.17 6.12 -24.01
CA ARG A 79 -12.82 7.30 -23.20
C ARG A 79 -13.50 7.27 -21.84
N GLN A 80 -14.80 6.96 -21.77
CA GLN A 80 -15.49 6.82 -20.49
C GLN A 80 -14.81 5.79 -19.58
N ILE A 81 -14.37 4.66 -20.15
CA ILE A 81 -13.61 3.66 -19.39
C ILE A 81 -12.28 4.24 -18.90
N VAL A 82 -11.56 5.03 -19.72
CA VAL A 82 -10.32 5.67 -19.27
C VAL A 82 -10.60 6.64 -18.12
N ASP A 83 -11.63 7.48 -18.22
CA ASP A 83 -12.03 8.42 -17.17
C ASP A 83 -12.32 7.67 -15.84
N GLU A 84 -13.07 6.57 -15.89
CA GLU A 84 -13.33 5.73 -14.70
C GLU A 84 -12.05 5.11 -14.11
N GLU A 85 -11.05 4.85 -14.94
CA GLU A 85 -9.81 4.20 -14.52
C GLU A 85 -8.81 5.21 -13.96
N GLU A 86 -8.85 6.46 -14.44
CA GLU A 86 -8.20 7.62 -13.84
C GLU A 86 -8.80 7.93 -12.46
N ASP A 87 -10.14 7.95 -12.33
CA ASP A 87 -10.81 8.10 -11.02
C ASP A 87 -10.37 7.03 -10.00
N LYS A 88 -10.19 5.78 -10.46
CA LYS A 88 -9.66 4.70 -9.61
C LYS A 88 -8.21 4.94 -9.23
N LEU A 89 -7.39 5.42 -10.16
CA LEU A 89 -5.99 5.75 -9.90
C LEU A 89 -5.87 6.87 -8.86
N ASP A 90 -6.69 7.90 -8.95
CA ASP A 90 -6.72 9.00 -7.98
C ASP A 90 -7.06 8.53 -6.57
N ARG A 91 -8.06 7.64 -6.45
CA ARG A 91 -8.39 7.01 -5.17
C ARG A 91 -7.24 6.18 -4.60
N LEU A 92 -6.57 5.38 -5.44
CA LEU A 92 -5.40 4.60 -5.02
C LEU A 92 -4.24 5.51 -4.58
N ASN A 93 -4.00 6.61 -5.29
CA ASN A 93 -2.97 7.59 -4.94
C ASN A 93 -3.28 8.29 -3.60
N MET A 94 -4.55 8.62 -3.33
CA MET A 94 -4.94 9.14 -2.01
C MET A 94 -4.65 8.13 -0.90
N MET A 95 -5.08 6.87 -1.07
CA MET A 95 -4.82 5.81 -0.09
C MET A 95 -3.33 5.57 0.12
N LEU A 96 -2.53 5.60 -0.95
CA LEU A 96 -1.07 5.46 -0.87
C LEU A 96 -0.44 6.65 -0.12
N GLY A 97 -0.92 7.86 -0.37
CA GLY A 97 -0.50 9.06 0.35
C GLY A 97 -0.82 9.01 1.84
N ASP A 98 -1.99 8.48 2.21
CA ASP A 98 -2.38 8.27 3.61
C ASP A 98 -1.51 7.19 4.27
N ALA A 99 -1.32 6.05 3.61
CA ALA A 99 -0.52 4.95 4.13
C ALA A 99 0.95 5.33 4.33
N ARG A 100 1.55 6.09 3.40
CA ARG A 100 2.92 6.61 3.54
C ARG A 100 3.05 7.60 4.70
N ARG A 101 2.03 8.44 4.93
CA ARG A 101 2.03 9.37 6.08
C ARG A 101 1.90 8.64 7.41
N ALA A 102 1.16 7.54 7.46
CA ALA A 102 1.02 6.72 8.67
C ALA A 102 2.32 6.00 9.07
N LEU A 103 3.27 5.85 8.15
CA LEU A 103 4.60 5.27 8.39
C LEU A 103 5.66 6.30 8.83
N GLN A 104 5.35 7.60 8.78
CA GLN A 104 6.26 8.69 9.18
C GLN A 104 6.01 9.12 10.62
#